data_AF-A0A2V5HK06-F1
#
_entry.id   AF-A0A2V5HK06-F1
#
_cell.length_a   1.000
_cell.length_b   1.000
_cell.length_c   1.000
_cell.angle_alpha   90.00
_cell.angle_beta   90.00
_cell.angle_gamma   90.00
#
_symmetry.space_group_name_H-M   'P 1'
#
loop_
_entity.id
_entity.type
_entity.pdbx_description
1 polymer ?
#
loop_
_entity_poly.entity_id
_entity_poly.type
_entity_poly.pdbx_seq_one_letter_code
_entity_poly.pdbx_strand_id
1 'polypeptide(L)'
;MSFTKDWHSSQRVRSTSNQPIDTSHSHYFNYTSGCWLINETHQLKTRHTNFNVPALQRIAGQLLKSRCVQMNKIPEGLFNKVFSFQMENGREILARVPNPNTGHAYSEVATLDFLRTVLKIPVPRVLSWSSSLQQVNPRFWDNISEAQHFRLIKSLVEIEQKLVNAKFTLHSSLYYGDTFPHGRSIAVLGTADQKGQFKFILGPTTQRSFWKDEDRELETNKGPSIATSKISQIQNAYNRSGDVTFFKQFLTVLSYILLPEEVLTPVLLHSDLHHYNIFVDLSNSTRISSIINWQTGAVQPRLPKDFETLSPAAKKLKKFYKLASRKVNPALVDAMDRIRDNSDPTTFIFHIVGRSSEDGPMPLKELLIQVFKKWDRIRGHRAATQPCPISFSWTEIEESRQQVEAWAAAFGEFDALRAEFLGDDGWVSHDDYEEAMSRWEKNKAILESLREQVETLV
;
A
#
# COMPACT_ATOMS: atom_id res chain seq x y z
N MET A 1 15.79 52.70 27.05
CA MET A 1 14.45 52.42 26.49
C MET A 1 14.50 52.71 25.01
N SER A 2 14.06 51.75 24.19
CA SER A 2 13.89 51.79 22.73
C SER A 2 15.11 52.18 21.90
N PHE A 3 15.57 51.27 21.05
CA PHE A 3 15.71 51.58 19.62
C PHE A 3 15.60 50.29 18.79
N THR A 4 14.55 50.27 17.98
CA THR A 4 14.37 49.46 16.78
C THR A 4 15.25 49.99 15.64
N LYS A 5 15.87 49.11 14.85
CA LYS A 5 15.66 48.97 13.39
C LYS A 5 16.68 48.05 12.71
N ASP A 6 16.12 47.23 11.83
CA ASP A 6 16.63 46.64 10.58
C ASP A 6 17.90 45.79 10.61
N TRP A 7 17.76 44.52 10.18
CA TRP A 7 18.56 43.99 9.07
C TRP A 7 17.91 42.74 8.46
N HIS A 8 17.42 42.88 7.23
CA HIS A 8 17.30 41.78 6.28
C HIS A 8 18.71 41.24 5.97
N SER A 9 19.01 39.99 6.29
CA SER A 9 19.98 39.24 5.48
C SER A 9 19.55 37.78 5.32
N SER A 10 19.24 37.43 4.08
CA SER A 10 19.21 36.07 3.59
C SER A 10 20.62 35.50 3.63
N GLN A 11 20.92 34.61 4.57
CA GLN A 11 22.04 33.69 4.41
C GLN A 11 21.52 32.39 3.77
N ARG A 12 21.56 32.36 2.44
CA ARG A 12 21.71 31.10 1.69
C ARG A 12 23.01 30.47 2.16
N VAL A 13 22.92 29.40 2.97
CA VAL A 13 24.06 28.50 3.17
C VAL A 13 24.32 27.83 1.82
N ARG A 14 25.34 28.31 1.10
CA ARG A 14 25.87 27.63 -0.08
C ARG A 14 26.37 26.26 0.36
N SER A 15 25.76 25.21 -0.18
CA SER A 15 26.31 23.85 -0.14
C SER A 15 27.63 23.84 -0.90
N THR A 16 28.75 23.97 -0.18
CA THR A 16 30.06 23.57 -0.66
C THR A 16 30.37 22.20 -0.05
N SER A 17 29.78 21.17 -0.63
CA SER A 17 30.07 19.77 -0.34
C SER A 17 31.36 19.37 -1.07
N ASN A 18 32.50 19.58 -0.41
CA ASN A 18 33.76 18.88 -0.73
C ASN A 18 34.36 18.32 0.57
N GLN A 19 33.54 17.58 1.32
CA GLN A 19 34.04 16.67 2.36
C GLN A 19 34.21 15.28 1.73
N PRO A 20 35.34 14.58 1.98
CA PRO A 20 35.54 13.23 1.47
C PRO A 20 34.42 12.32 1.97
N ILE A 21 33.85 11.49 1.09
CA ILE A 21 32.89 10.46 1.48
C ILE A 21 33.65 9.48 2.37
N ASP A 22 33.31 9.44 3.66
CA ASP A 22 33.79 8.42 4.59
C ASP A 22 33.29 7.04 4.13
N THR A 23 34.18 6.26 3.53
CA THR A 23 33.87 4.93 2.96
C THR A 23 33.74 3.84 4.02
N SER A 24 34.05 4.12 5.29
CA SER A 24 33.99 3.13 6.39
C SER A 24 32.56 2.66 6.70
N HIS A 25 31.55 3.45 6.31
CA HIS A 25 30.13 3.19 6.58
C HIS A 25 29.32 2.82 5.34
N SER A 26 29.95 2.40 4.24
CA SER A 26 29.25 2.11 2.96
C SER A 26 28.07 1.14 3.10
N HIS A 27 28.20 0.14 3.98
CA HIS A 27 27.14 -0.83 4.28
C HIS A 27 25.88 -0.23 4.92
N TYR A 28 25.98 0.93 5.58
CA TYR A 28 24.83 1.67 6.11
C TYR A 28 24.02 2.35 5.03
N PHE A 29 24.62 2.71 3.89
CA PHE A 29 23.93 3.47 2.84
C PHE A 29 23.38 2.59 1.73
N ASN A 30 24.00 1.43 1.51
CA ASN A 30 23.62 0.45 0.49
C ASN A 30 22.53 -0.51 0.97
N TYR A 31 21.80 -1.12 0.03
CA TYR A 31 20.98 -2.29 0.29
C TYR A 31 21.89 -3.52 0.43
N THR A 32 21.61 -4.39 1.40
CA THR A 32 22.48 -5.52 1.77
C THR A 32 21.70 -6.81 2.06
N SER A 33 20.37 -6.82 1.90
CA SER A 33 19.54 -7.98 2.27
C SER A 33 19.30 -8.98 1.13
N GLY A 34 19.64 -8.64 -0.11
CA GLY A 34 19.53 -9.53 -1.27
C GLY A 34 19.88 -8.83 -2.58
N CYS A 35 19.58 -9.50 -3.68
CA CYS A 35 19.94 -9.09 -5.04
C CYS A 35 18.69 -8.98 -5.93
N TRP A 36 18.86 -8.47 -7.15
CA TRP A 36 17.80 -8.49 -8.16
C TRP A 36 18.27 -9.13 -9.46
N LEU A 37 17.44 -10.02 -10.02
CA LEU A 37 17.74 -10.65 -11.32
C LEU A 37 17.58 -9.67 -12.49
N ILE A 38 16.79 -8.60 -12.30
CA ILE A 38 16.46 -7.60 -13.33
C ILE A 38 16.72 -6.19 -12.80
N ASN A 39 17.36 -5.35 -13.60
CA ASN A 39 17.59 -3.93 -13.33
C ASN A 39 18.28 -3.64 -11.99
N GLU A 40 19.18 -4.53 -11.55
CA GLU A 40 19.80 -4.45 -10.22
C GLU A 40 20.44 -3.10 -9.91
N THR A 41 21.21 -2.55 -10.85
CA THR A 41 21.84 -1.23 -10.69
C THR A 41 20.81 -0.14 -10.37
N HIS A 42 19.63 -0.18 -11.01
CA HIS A 42 18.55 0.75 -10.72
C HIS A 42 17.89 0.48 -9.36
N GLN A 43 17.67 -0.80 -9.02
CA GLN A 43 17.09 -1.21 -7.74
C GLN A 43 17.97 -0.81 -6.55
N LEU A 44 19.29 -0.98 -6.67
CA LEU A 44 20.27 -0.56 -5.68
C LEU A 44 20.36 0.96 -5.58
N LYS A 45 20.37 1.68 -6.71
CA LYS A 45 20.41 3.16 -6.73
C LYS A 45 19.18 3.77 -6.05
N THR A 46 17.98 3.24 -6.32
CA THR A 46 16.73 3.72 -5.70
C THR A 46 16.58 3.33 -4.23
N ARG A 47 17.46 2.45 -3.74
CA ARG A 47 17.59 2.04 -2.33
C ARG A 47 18.88 2.52 -1.68
N HIS A 48 19.64 3.39 -2.35
CA HIS A 48 20.78 4.04 -1.74
C HIS A 48 20.34 5.31 -1.00
N THR A 49 20.81 5.51 0.23
CA THR A 49 20.47 6.70 1.00
C THR A 49 21.63 7.16 1.85
N ASN A 50 22.18 8.33 1.51
CA ASN A 50 23.17 9.00 2.33
C ASN A 50 22.50 9.72 3.50
N PHE A 51 23.05 9.56 4.69
CA PHE A 51 22.63 10.30 5.87
C PHE A 51 23.81 10.48 6.83
N ASN A 52 23.71 11.48 7.72
CA ASN A 52 24.78 11.78 8.67
C ASN A 52 24.69 10.84 9.89
N VAL A 53 25.54 9.82 9.91
CA VAL A 53 25.59 8.79 10.97
C VAL A 53 25.84 9.41 12.36
N PRO A 54 26.88 10.27 12.57
CA PRO A 54 27.08 10.95 13.85
C PRO A 54 25.88 11.79 14.32
N ALA A 55 25.20 12.47 13.40
CA ALA A 55 24.00 13.24 13.72
C ALA A 55 22.85 12.36 14.19
N LEU A 56 22.65 11.20 13.55
CA LEU A 56 21.61 10.24 13.93
C LEU A 56 21.90 9.63 15.32
N GLN A 57 23.15 9.24 15.58
CA GLN A 57 23.59 8.77 16.90
C GLN A 57 23.41 9.83 17.99
N ARG A 58 23.74 11.10 17.69
CA ARG A 58 23.55 12.22 18.62
C ARG A 58 22.07 12.46 18.93
N ILE A 59 21.19 12.40 17.94
CA ILE A 59 19.74 12.52 18.15
C ILE A 59 19.24 11.39 19.06
N ALA A 60 19.64 10.13 18.78
CA ALA A 60 19.31 9.00 19.65
C ALA A 60 19.81 9.23 21.09
N GLY A 61 21.03 9.76 21.24
CA GLY A 61 21.60 10.08 22.54
C GLY A 61 20.88 11.19 23.30
N GLN A 62 20.42 12.22 22.60
CA GLN A 62 19.60 13.29 23.19
C GLN A 62 18.24 12.75 23.66
N LEU A 63 17.59 11.88 22.86
CA LEU A 63 16.28 11.31 23.19
C LEU A 63 16.31 10.43 24.44
N LEU A 64 17.37 9.62 24.60
CA LEU A 64 17.54 8.77 25.78
C LEU A 64 18.44 9.35 26.85
N LYS A 65 18.87 10.62 26.72
CA LYS A 65 19.79 11.28 27.65
C LYS A 65 20.96 10.36 28.05
N SER A 66 21.53 9.67 27.07
CA SER A 66 22.54 8.62 27.26
C SER A 66 23.39 8.51 26.01
N ARG A 67 24.64 8.08 26.13
CA ARG A 67 25.53 7.93 24.98
C ARG A 67 25.14 6.69 24.17
N CYS A 68 25.16 6.82 22.84
CA CYS A 68 25.07 5.68 21.93
C CYS A 68 26.40 4.89 22.00
N VAL A 69 26.31 3.62 22.35
CA VAL A 69 27.46 2.71 22.44
C VAL A 69 27.67 2.01 21.10
N GLN A 70 26.59 1.58 20.45
CA GLN A 70 26.66 0.83 19.21
C GLN A 70 25.47 1.15 18.30
N MET A 71 25.74 1.23 17.00
CA MET A 71 24.73 1.33 15.96
C MET A 71 24.87 0.12 15.03
N ASN A 72 23.81 -0.66 14.88
CA ASN A 72 23.78 -1.85 14.04
C ASN A 72 22.69 -1.72 12.98
N LYS A 73 23.03 -1.95 11.71
CA LYS A 73 22.01 -2.12 10.67
C LYS A 73 21.40 -3.51 10.83
N ILE A 74 20.09 -3.58 10.97
CA ILE A 74 19.36 -4.86 11.05
C ILE A 74 18.88 -5.25 9.64
N PRO A 75 18.46 -6.52 9.41
CA PRO A 75 17.89 -6.93 8.13
C PRO A 75 16.82 -5.94 7.68
N GLU A 76 17.00 -5.40 6.47
CA GLU A 76 16.20 -4.30 5.97
C GLU A 76 15.08 -4.81 5.06
N GLY A 77 14.00 -4.03 4.97
CA GLY A 77 12.96 -4.26 3.97
C GLY A 77 13.28 -3.53 2.66
N LEU A 78 12.49 -3.80 1.63
CA LEU A 78 12.67 -3.24 0.28
C LEU A 78 12.56 -1.70 0.21
N PHE A 79 11.97 -1.07 1.21
CA PHE A 79 11.69 0.37 1.21
C PHE A 79 12.47 1.13 2.27
N ASN A 80 13.00 0.48 3.30
CA ASN A 80 13.64 1.23 4.36
C ASN A 80 14.75 0.42 5.00
N LYS A 81 15.85 1.10 5.31
CA LYS A 81 16.87 0.60 6.22
C LYS A 81 16.37 0.73 7.64
N VAL A 82 16.77 -0.20 8.50
CA VAL A 82 16.46 -0.12 9.93
C VAL A 82 17.76 -0.29 10.70
N PHE A 83 17.92 0.48 11.76
CA PHE A 83 19.13 0.53 12.58
C PHE A 83 18.75 0.38 14.05
N SER A 84 19.46 -0.44 14.80
CA SER A 84 19.39 -0.49 16.25
C SER A 84 20.49 0.38 16.87
N PHE A 85 20.13 1.13 17.91
CA PHE A 85 21.02 1.96 18.72
C PHE A 85 21.01 1.41 20.14
N GLN A 86 22.12 0.82 20.54
CA GLN A 86 22.33 0.39 21.92
C GLN A 86 22.93 1.53 22.73
N MET A 87 22.28 1.85 23.85
CA MET A 87 22.68 2.96 24.71
C MET A 87 23.40 2.46 25.96
N GLU A 88 24.21 3.34 26.55
CA GLU A 88 25.01 3.04 27.74
C GLU A 88 24.16 2.70 28.98
N ASN A 89 22.92 3.18 29.02
CA ASN A 89 21.96 2.84 30.07
C ASN A 89 21.22 1.51 29.84
N GLY A 90 21.66 0.68 28.88
CA GLY A 90 21.05 -0.60 28.53
C GLY A 90 19.75 -0.49 27.73
N ARG A 91 19.29 0.71 27.38
CA ARG A 91 18.12 0.90 26.51
C ARG A 91 18.49 0.81 25.04
N GLU A 92 17.49 0.48 24.21
CA GLU A 92 17.62 0.37 22.77
C GLU A 92 16.61 1.28 22.05
N ILE A 93 17.03 1.93 20.97
CA ILE A 93 16.16 2.65 20.02
C ILE A 93 16.35 2.09 18.62
N LEU A 94 15.26 2.08 17.84
CA LEU A 94 15.33 1.73 16.43
C LEU A 94 15.20 2.93 15.50
N ALA A 95 16.30 3.20 14.83
CA ALA A 95 16.52 3.89 13.56
C ALA A 95 15.71 3.33 12.37
N ARG A 96 15.15 4.10 11.44
CA ARG A 96 14.66 3.59 10.14
C ARG A 96 14.74 4.64 9.05
N VAL A 97 15.57 4.42 8.05
CA VAL A 97 15.84 5.31 6.91
C VAL A 97 14.98 4.93 5.70
N PRO A 98 13.98 5.71 5.20
CA PRO A 98 13.30 5.38 3.97
C PRO A 98 14.28 5.56 2.83
N ASN A 99 14.19 4.63 1.92
CA ASN A 99 14.85 4.69 0.65
C ASN A 99 14.08 5.66 -0.27
N PRO A 100 14.73 6.24 -1.30
CA PRO A 100 14.08 7.09 -2.30
C PRO A 100 12.80 6.49 -2.93
N ASN A 101 12.70 5.17 -3.01
CA ASN A 101 11.53 4.45 -3.54
C ASN A 101 10.33 4.33 -2.56
N THR A 102 10.41 4.85 -1.33
CA THR A 102 9.35 4.70 -0.31
C THR A 102 8.13 5.59 -0.58
N GLY A 103 8.31 6.68 -1.34
CA GLY A 103 7.30 7.75 -1.43
C GLY A 103 7.30 8.64 -0.17
N HIS A 104 6.16 9.27 0.11
CA HIS A 104 6.03 10.28 1.17
C HIS A 104 5.93 9.69 2.58
N ALA A 105 7.05 9.68 3.33
CA ALA A 105 7.13 9.14 4.70
C ALA A 105 6.33 9.92 5.77
N TYR A 106 5.86 11.13 5.46
CA TYR A 106 5.16 12.03 6.39
C TYR A 106 3.86 11.44 6.95
N SER A 107 3.13 10.69 6.13
CA SER A 107 1.81 10.22 6.51
C SER A 107 1.82 9.08 7.52
N GLU A 108 2.86 8.24 7.52
CA GLU A 108 2.97 7.12 8.45
C GLU A 108 3.03 7.62 9.90
N VAL A 109 3.84 8.64 10.17
CA VAL A 109 4.02 9.19 11.52
C VAL A 109 2.71 9.80 12.04
N ALA A 110 2.04 10.61 11.22
CA ALA A 110 0.74 11.19 11.56
C ALA A 110 -0.31 10.10 11.78
N THR A 111 -0.30 9.04 10.96
CA THR A 111 -1.20 7.89 11.10
C THR A 111 -0.95 7.15 12.42
N LEU A 112 0.29 6.83 12.75
CA LEU A 112 0.65 6.15 14.01
C LEU A 112 0.23 6.95 15.25
N ASP A 113 0.45 8.27 15.22
CA ASP A 113 0.05 9.16 16.30
C ASP A 113 -1.48 9.23 16.41
N PHE A 114 -2.20 9.33 15.30
CA PHE A 114 -3.67 9.28 15.26
C PHE A 114 -4.21 7.94 15.81
N LEU A 115 -3.68 6.81 15.34
CA LEU A 115 -4.06 5.47 15.81
C LEU A 115 -3.86 5.33 17.33
N ARG A 116 -2.72 5.80 17.84
CA ARG A 116 -2.37 5.68 19.26
C ARG A 116 -3.17 6.64 20.15
N THR A 117 -3.26 7.90 19.75
CA THR A 117 -3.80 8.96 20.61
C THR A 117 -5.29 9.15 20.46
N VAL A 118 -5.85 8.98 19.25
CA VAL A 118 -7.28 9.13 18.97
C VAL A 118 -7.99 7.78 19.07
N LEU A 119 -7.56 6.76 18.30
CA LEU A 119 -8.26 5.46 18.27
C LEU A 119 -7.87 4.52 19.42
N LYS A 120 -6.84 4.87 20.21
CA LYS A 120 -6.30 4.02 21.29
C LYS A 120 -5.96 2.61 20.79
N ILE A 121 -5.42 2.52 19.57
CA ILE A 121 -4.93 1.28 18.98
C ILE A 121 -3.47 1.09 19.42
N PRO A 122 -3.08 -0.12 19.86
CA PRO A 122 -1.71 -0.43 20.20
C PRO A 122 -0.84 -0.39 18.95
N VAL A 123 -0.13 0.72 18.74
CA VAL A 123 0.92 0.89 17.72
C VAL A 123 2.17 1.46 18.38
N PRO A 124 3.38 1.31 17.80
CA PRO A 124 4.58 1.75 18.47
C PRO A 124 4.59 3.27 18.65
N ARG A 125 5.17 3.73 19.76
CA ARG A 125 5.25 5.16 20.07
C ARG A 125 6.38 5.79 19.25
N VAL A 126 6.05 6.83 18.49
CA VAL A 126 7.06 7.68 17.85
C VAL A 126 7.69 8.56 18.93
N LEU A 127 9.00 8.41 19.15
CA LEU A 127 9.76 9.17 20.17
C LEU A 127 10.22 10.54 19.65
N SER A 128 10.54 10.60 18.36
CA SER A 128 10.88 11.80 17.61
C SER A 128 10.70 11.50 16.12
N TRP A 129 10.43 12.52 15.32
CA TRP A 129 10.34 12.39 13.87
C TRP A 129 10.93 13.63 13.20
N SER A 130 11.41 13.43 11.98
CA SER A 130 11.82 14.47 11.02
C SER A 130 11.16 14.09 9.68
N SER A 131 11.23 14.95 8.65
CA SER A 131 10.80 14.65 7.26
C SER A 131 11.47 13.39 6.65
N SER A 132 12.33 12.77 7.42
CA SER A 132 12.96 11.49 7.27
C SER A 132 12.78 10.70 8.60
N LEU A 133 12.20 9.48 8.53
CA LEU A 133 12.49 8.28 9.37
C LEU A 133 11.53 7.89 10.54
N GLN A 134 10.74 6.77 10.47
CA GLN A 134 10.87 5.51 11.30
C GLN A 134 9.68 4.55 11.58
N GLN A 135 9.95 3.22 11.73
CA GLN A 135 9.52 2.30 12.85
C GLN A 135 10.07 0.83 12.82
N VAL A 136 9.60 -0.05 13.76
CA VAL A 136 10.27 -1.02 14.71
C VAL A 136 10.13 -2.55 14.42
N ASN A 137 10.99 -3.39 15.02
CA ASN A 137 11.29 -4.83 14.76
C ASN A 137 10.36 -5.93 15.39
N PRO A 138 10.25 -7.17 14.82
CA PRO A 138 9.32 -8.28 15.17
C PRO A 138 9.81 -9.35 16.16
N ARG A 139 8.89 -10.00 16.91
CA ARG A 139 9.11 -11.29 17.63
C ARG A 139 7.86 -12.21 17.69
N PHE A 140 8.15 -13.51 17.81
CA PHE A 140 7.45 -14.72 17.34
C PHE A 140 6.10 -15.11 17.97
N TRP A 141 5.33 -15.90 17.19
CA TRP A 141 3.97 -16.41 17.42
C TRP A 141 3.89 -17.88 17.86
N ASP A 142 5.01 -18.59 18.02
CA ASP A 142 5.01 -20.07 17.92
C ASP A 142 4.59 -20.85 19.18
N ASN A 143 4.09 -20.19 20.23
CA ASN A 143 3.75 -20.86 21.51
C ASN A 143 2.43 -20.38 22.14
N ILE A 144 1.36 -20.22 21.34
CA ILE A 144 0.05 -19.77 21.83
C ILE A 144 -0.98 -20.92 21.77
N SER A 145 -1.64 -21.19 22.90
CA SER A 145 -2.71 -22.21 22.97
C SER A 145 -3.96 -21.82 22.17
N GLU A 146 -4.78 -22.80 21.77
CA GLU A 146 -6.00 -22.55 20.98
C GLU A 146 -6.96 -21.53 21.65
N ALA A 147 -7.13 -21.60 22.97
CA ALA A 147 -7.95 -20.66 23.74
C ALA A 147 -7.38 -19.22 23.73
N GLN A 148 -6.06 -19.08 23.69
CA GLN A 148 -5.41 -17.78 23.60
C GLN A 148 -5.54 -17.19 22.18
N HIS A 149 -5.45 -18.04 21.14
CA HIS A 149 -5.72 -17.62 19.75
C HIS A 149 -7.14 -17.05 19.55
N PHE A 150 -8.17 -17.67 20.16
CA PHE A 150 -9.54 -17.14 20.07
C PHE A 150 -9.68 -15.75 20.70
N ARG A 151 -9.05 -15.51 21.85
CA ARG A 151 -9.06 -14.19 22.51
C ARG A 151 -8.27 -13.16 21.72
N LEU A 152 -7.19 -13.58 21.06
CA LEU A 152 -6.40 -12.71 20.21
C LEU A 152 -7.17 -12.28 18.95
N ILE A 153 -7.92 -13.18 18.32
CA ILE A 153 -8.84 -12.83 17.23
C ILE A 153 -9.87 -11.80 17.68
N LYS A 154 -10.43 -11.98 18.88
CA LYS A 154 -11.40 -11.01 19.40
C LYS A 154 -10.76 -9.63 19.51
N SER A 155 -9.55 -9.53 20.05
CA SER A 155 -8.77 -8.28 20.11
C SER A 155 -8.52 -7.69 18.71
N LEU A 156 -8.22 -8.53 17.71
CA LEU A 156 -7.99 -8.11 16.34
C LEU A 156 -9.25 -7.49 15.72
N VAL A 157 -10.39 -8.18 15.85
CA VAL A 157 -11.68 -7.73 15.30
C VAL A 157 -12.16 -6.44 15.98
N GLU A 158 -11.88 -6.27 17.28
CA GLU A 158 -12.12 -5.02 18.01
C GLU A 158 -11.23 -3.87 17.51
N ILE A 159 -9.98 -4.14 17.12
CA ILE A 159 -9.11 -3.14 16.49
C ILE A 159 -9.66 -2.77 15.10
N GLU A 160 -10.02 -3.75 14.27
CA GLU A 160 -10.67 -3.50 12.97
C GLU A 160 -11.92 -2.63 13.12
N GLN A 161 -12.73 -2.88 14.15
CA GLN A 161 -13.92 -2.09 14.44
C GLN A 161 -13.59 -0.62 14.71
N LYS A 162 -12.55 -0.36 15.51
CA LYS A 162 -12.08 1.01 15.77
C LYS A 162 -11.62 1.72 14.49
N LEU A 163 -10.95 1.00 13.59
CA LEU A 163 -10.50 1.53 12.31
C LEU A 163 -11.68 1.86 11.38
N VAL A 164 -12.65 0.94 11.24
CA VAL A 164 -13.85 1.14 10.40
C VAL A 164 -14.73 2.27 10.93
N ASN A 165 -14.82 2.41 12.25
CA ASN A 165 -15.60 3.49 12.88
C ASN A 165 -14.93 4.86 12.76
N ALA A 166 -13.64 4.92 12.41
CA ALA A 166 -13.00 6.15 11.96
C ALA A 166 -13.45 6.45 10.52
N LYS A 167 -14.61 7.09 10.39
CA LYS A 167 -15.14 7.53 9.09
C LYS A 167 -14.32 8.68 8.51
N PHE A 168 -13.99 8.61 7.23
CA PHE A 168 -13.36 9.72 6.52
C PHE A 168 -14.27 10.15 5.37
N THR A 169 -14.28 11.45 5.06
CA THR A 169 -15.03 11.98 3.91
C THR A 169 -14.28 11.81 2.60
N LEU A 170 -12.98 11.50 2.66
CA LEU A 170 -12.11 11.45 1.51
C LEU A 170 -11.19 10.25 1.59
N HIS A 171 -11.00 9.61 0.44
CA HIS A 171 -9.92 8.66 0.24
C HIS A 171 -8.60 9.44 0.13
N SER A 172 -7.83 9.43 1.22
CA SER A 172 -6.72 10.35 1.45
C SER A 172 -5.77 9.80 2.53
N SER A 173 -4.61 10.42 2.69
CA SER A 173 -3.63 10.10 3.72
C SER A 173 -3.64 11.15 4.83
N LEU A 174 -3.32 10.73 6.06
CA LEU A 174 -3.26 11.61 7.24
C LEU A 174 -1.92 12.36 7.30
N TYR A 175 -1.96 13.64 7.65
CA TYR A 175 -0.79 14.49 7.87
C TYR A 175 -0.96 15.32 9.14
N TYR A 176 0.14 15.86 9.67
CA TYR A 176 0.07 16.88 10.71
C TYR A 176 -0.30 18.25 10.12
N GLY A 177 -1.18 18.97 10.81
CA GLY A 177 -1.69 20.28 10.37
C GLY A 177 -0.60 21.33 10.18
N ASP A 178 0.41 21.31 11.04
CA ASP A 178 1.57 22.22 10.98
C ASP A 178 2.49 21.95 9.77
N THR A 179 2.55 20.69 9.33
CA THR A 179 3.44 20.22 8.28
C THR A 179 2.81 20.38 6.90
N PHE A 180 1.47 20.32 6.81
CA PHE A 180 0.74 20.42 5.54
C PHE A 180 -0.45 21.40 5.66
N PRO A 181 -0.24 22.70 5.86
CA PRO A 181 -1.30 23.65 6.22
C PRO A 181 -2.45 23.76 5.20
N HIS A 182 -2.27 23.28 3.97
CA HIS A 182 -3.29 23.25 2.92
C HIS A 182 -4.19 21.99 2.94
N GLY A 183 -4.03 21.10 3.92
CA GLY A 183 -4.86 19.91 4.05
C GLY A 183 -6.29 20.21 4.52
N ARG A 184 -7.17 19.22 4.37
CA ARG A 184 -8.58 19.32 4.76
C ARG A 184 -8.78 18.80 6.19
N SER A 185 -9.66 19.43 6.93
CA SER A 185 -9.97 19.00 8.30
C SER A 185 -10.63 17.61 8.33
N ILE A 186 -10.34 16.86 9.39
CA ILE A 186 -10.96 15.57 9.71
C ILE A 186 -12.37 15.76 10.32
N ALA A 187 -12.74 16.99 10.71
CA ALA A 187 -13.92 17.33 11.53
C ALA A 187 -15.31 17.07 10.91
N VAL A 188 -15.43 16.27 9.84
CA VAL A 188 -16.71 15.65 9.47
C VAL A 188 -16.98 14.36 10.28
N LEU A 189 -16.04 13.99 11.17
CA LEU A 189 -16.20 12.95 12.18
C LEU A 189 -16.94 13.46 13.43
N GLY A 190 -18.23 13.11 13.55
CA GLY A 190 -19.07 13.46 14.71
C GLY A 190 -18.69 12.86 16.07
N THR A 191 -17.48 12.33 16.26
CA THR A 191 -17.11 11.59 17.48
C THR A 191 -15.68 11.78 18.00
N ALA A 192 -14.86 12.69 17.46
CA ALA A 192 -13.50 12.91 17.97
C ALA A 192 -13.41 14.15 18.87
N ASP A 193 -12.82 13.98 20.07
CA ASP A 193 -12.44 15.04 21.00
C ASP A 193 -11.89 16.29 20.28
N GLN A 194 -12.39 17.47 20.62
CA GLN A 194 -12.05 18.76 19.98
C GLN A 194 -10.52 19.04 19.93
N LYS A 195 -9.71 18.41 20.79
CA LYS A 195 -8.23 18.51 20.78
C LYS A 195 -7.55 17.72 19.65
N GLY A 196 -8.13 16.61 19.20
CA GLY A 196 -7.57 15.81 18.08
C GLY A 196 -7.86 16.43 16.71
N GLN A 197 -8.89 17.27 16.62
CA GLN A 197 -9.41 17.83 15.35
C GLN A 197 -8.46 18.83 14.67
N PHE A 198 -7.60 19.50 15.44
CA PHE A 198 -6.67 20.51 14.88
C PHE A 198 -5.27 19.96 14.59
N LYS A 199 -4.94 18.78 15.13
CA LYS A 199 -3.59 18.21 15.00
C LYS A 199 -3.41 17.49 13.66
N PHE A 200 -4.47 16.87 13.15
CA PHE A 200 -4.41 16.01 11.97
C PHE A 200 -5.34 16.51 10.87
N ILE A 201 -4.90 16.33 9.63
CA ILE A 201 -5.57 16.78 8.41
C ILE A 201 -5.43 15.72 7.31
N LEU A 202 -6.30 15.79 6.32
CA LEU A 202 -6.32 14.96 5.13
C LEU A 202 -5.56 15.67 4.00
N GLY A 203 -4.53 15.00 3.47
CA GLY A 203 -3.70 15.48 2.36
C GLY A 203 -3.72 14.54 1.15
N PRO A 204 -2.80 14.69 0.17
CA PRO A 204 -2.69 13.78 -0.97
C PRO A 204 -2.49 12.32 -0.52
N THR A 205 -2.96 11.35 -1.30
CA THR A 205 -2.73 9.93 -0.99
C THR A 205 -1.25 9.56 -1.09
N THR A 206 -0.75 8.73 -0.18
CA THR A 206 0.61 8.16 -0.24
C THR A 206 0.65 6.81 -0.96
N GLN A 207 -0.48 6.33 -1.49
CA GLN A 207 -0.57 5.03 -2.13
C GLN A 207 0.23 5.02 -3.45
N ARG A 208 1.25 4.16 -3.52
CA ARG A 208 2.23 4.11 -4.61
C ARG A 208 1.66 3.94 -6.01
N SER A 209 0.54 3.23 -6.16
CA SER A 209 -0.10 3.04 -7.46
C SER A 209 -0.51 4.36 -8.12
N PHE A 210 -0.66 5.43 -7.35
CA PHE A 210 -0.99 6.76 -7.87
C PHE A 210 0.25 7.58 -8.29
N TRP A 211 1.46 7.10 -8.01
CA TRP A 211 2.73 7.84 -8.21
C TRP A 211 3.72 7.11 -9.12
N LYS A 212 3.27 6.11 -9.89
CA LYS A 212 4.12 5.30 -10.76
C LYS A 212 4.69 6.05 -11.98
N ASP A 213 4.08 7.17 -12.39
CA ASP A 213 4.55 7.99 -13.51
C ASP A 213 5.47 9.12 -13.02
N GLU A 214 6.46 9.49 -13.84
CA GLU A 214 7.51 10.51 -13.60
C GLU A 214 7.00 11.94 -13.34
N ASP A 215 5.69 12.16 -13.31
CA ASP A 215 5.06 13.44 -13.00
C ASP A 215 5.06 13.72 -11.48
N ARG A 216 6.27 13.89 -10.93
CA ARG A 216 6.49 14.43 -9.58
C ARG A 216 6.21 15.94 -9.50
N GLU A 217 5.89 16.60 -10.61
CA GLU A 217 5.76 18.06 -10.70
C GLU A 217 4.33 18.61 -10.56
N LEU A 218 3.30 17.76 -10.46
CA LEU A 218 1.93 18.25 -10.27
C LEU A 218 1.50 18.19 -8.80
N GLU A 219 2.14 19.03 -7.99
CA GLU A 219 1.70 19.41 -6.62
C GLU A 219 0.41 20.29 -6.63
N THR A 220 -0.43 20.16 -7.66
CA THR A 220 -1.68 20.94 -7.77
C THR A 220 -2.87 20.09 -7.32
N ASN A 221 -3.12 20.13 -6.02
CA ASN A 221 -4.47 20.29 -5.44
C ASN A 221 -5.60 19.42 -6.04
N LYS A 222 -5.37 18.13 -6.31
CA LYS A 222 -6.44 17.21 -6.73
C LYS A 222 -7.09 16.54 -5.50
N GLY A 223 -8.13 17.19 -4.96
CA GLY A 223 -9.23 16.45 -4.32
C GLY A 223 -10.47 16.45 -5.25
N PRO A 224 -11.55 15.71 -4.96
CA PRO A 224 -11.76 14.60 -4.02
C PRO A 224 -12.17 13.29 -4.73
N SER A 225 -11.97 12.14 -4.07
CA SER A 225 -12.24 10.75 -4.52
C SER A 225 -11.14 10.10 -5.37
N ILE A 226 -10.71 8.90 -4.93
CA ILE A 226 -9.89 7.94 -5.69
C ILE A 226 -10.44 7.78 -7.11
N ALA A 227 -11.76 7.78 -7.27
CA ALA A 227 -12.40 7.60 -8.56
C ALA A 227 -11.94 8.67 -9.55
N THR A 228 -11.99 9.96 -9.20
CA THR A 228 -11.64 11.06 -10.10
C THR A 228 -10.15 11.06 -10.45
N SER A 229 -9.28 10.80 -9.48
CA SER A 229 -7.82 10.70 -9.74
C SER A 229 -7.49 9.52 -10.64
N LYS A 230 -8.11 8.36 -10.39
CA LYS A 230 -7.88 7.14 -11.16
C LYS A 230 -8.43 7.30 -12.57
N ILE A 231 -9.64 7.83 -12.72
CA ILE A 231 -10.25 8.18 -14.01
C ILE A 231 -9.32 9.11 -14.81
N SER A 232 -8.72 10.14 -14.18
CA SER A 232 -7.78 11.03 -14.85
C SER A 232 -6.49 10.33 -15.29
N GLN A 233 -5.91 9.44 -14.47
CA GLN A 233 -4.72 8.66 -14.84
C GLN A 233 -5.01 7.72 -16.00
N ILE A 234 -6.14 7.02 -15.93
CA ILE A 234 -6.61 6.14 -16.98
C ILE A 234 -6.82 6.96 -18.26
N GLN A 235 -7.50 8.10 -18.19
CA GLN A 235 -7.72 8.97 -19.34
C GLN A 235 -6.40 9.39 -20.00
N ASN A 236 -5.38 9.75 -19.21
CA ASN A 236 -4.06 10.09 -19.73
C ASN A 236 -3.34 8.90 -20.39
N ALA A 237 -3.50 7.69 -19.87
CA ALA A 237 -2.94 6.49 -20.49
C ALA A 237 -3.64 6.16 -21.82
N TYR A 238 -4.96 6.23 -21.87
CA TYR A 238 -5.75 5.99 -23.09
C TYR A 238 -5.54 7.08 -24.16
N ASN A 239 -5.28 8.33 -23.76
CA ASN A 239 -4.88 9.38 -24.69
C ASN A 239 -3.52 9.09 -25.33
N ARG A 240 -2.61 8.38 -24.63
CA ARG A 240 -1.30 7.97 -25.16
C ARG A 240 -1.41 6.78 -26.12
N SER A 241 -2.38 5.88 -25.93
CA SER A 241 -2.58 4.70 -26.78
C SER A 241 -3.39 4.96 -28.05
N GLY A 242 -4.06 6.11 -28.17
CA GLY A 242 -4.80 6.53 -29.38
C GLY A 242 -6.22 5.97 -29.51
N ASP A 243 -6.54 4.82 -28.89
CA ASP A 243 -7.91 4.28 -28.83
C ASP A 243 -8.61 4.66 -27.51
N VAL A 244 -9.46 5.68 -27.55
CA VAL A 244 -10.24 6.16 -26.38
C VAL A 244 -11.68 5.64 -26.36
N THR A 245 -12.04 4.73 -27.27
CA THR A 245 -13.45 4.33 -27.52
C THR A 245 -14.05 3.62 -26.32
N PHE A 246 -13.38 2.56 -25.84
CA PHE A 246 -13.82 1.82 -24.65
C PHE A 246 -13.82 2.69 -23.40
N PHE A 247 -12.89 3.62 -23.27
CA PHE A 247 -12.87 4.53 -22.13
C PHE A 247 -14.08 5.47 -22.11
N LYS A 248 -14.50 6.00 -23.27
CA LYS A 248 -15.73 6.81 -23.37
C LYS A 248 -17.00 5.99 -23.04
N GLN A 249 -17.07 4.76 -23.53
CA GLN A 249 -18.14 3.82 -23.19
C GLN A 249 -18.18 3.54 -21.68
N PHE A 250 -17.00 3.33 -21.08
CA PHE A 250 -16.85 3.16 -19.63
C PHE A 250 -17.38 4.35 -18.83
N LEU A 251 -17.00 5.58 -19.20
CA LEU A 251 -17.53 6.78 -18.55
C LEU A 251 -19.06 6.89 -18.66
N THR A 252 -19.63 6.42 -19.77
CA THR A 252 -21.08 6.42 -20.00
C THR A 252 -21.81 5.47 -19.05
N VAL A 253 -21.27 4.27 -18.82
CA VAL A 253 -21.87 3.29 -17.90
C VAL A 253 -21.48 3.49 -16.44
N LEU A 254 -20.40 4.23 -16.14
CA LEU A 254 -19.79 4.34 -14.82
C LEU A 254 -20.81 4.65 -13.72
N SER A 255 -21.65 5.67 -13.91
CA SER A 255 -22.66 6.07 -12.93
C SER A 255 -23.70 4.98 -12.61
N TYR A 256 -23.87 4.00 -13.51
CA TYR A 256 -24.82 2.89 -13.36
C TYR A 256 -24.20 1.66 -12.69
N ILE A 257 -22.87 1.53 -12.76
CA ILE A 257 -22.11 0.38 -12.25
C ILE A 257 -21.31 0.69 -10.98
N LEU A 258 -21.31 1.95 -10.53
CA LEU A 258 -20.74 2.31 -9.24
C LEU A 258 -21.54 1.67 -8.10
N LEU A 259 -20.82 1.07 -7.15
CA LEU A 259 -21.40 0.55 -5.92
C LEU A 259 -22.06 1.70 -5.11
N PRO A 260 -23.04 1.39 -4.25
CA PRO A 260 -23.68 2.38 -3.39
C PRO A 260 -22.66 3.15 -2.54
N GLU A 261 -22.97 4.40 -2.20
CA GLU A 261 -22.08 5.29 -1.45
C GLU A 261 -21.67 4.69 -0.09
N GLU A 262 -22.55 3.90 0.53
CA GLU A 262 -22.29 3.19 1.78
C GLU A 262 -21.14 2.17 1.65
N VAL A 263 -20.99 1.55 0.47
CA VAL A 263 -19.93 0.59 0.16
C VAL A 263 -18.64 1.30 -0.26
N LEU A 264 -18.77 2.46 -0.90
CA LEU A 264 -17.63 3.29 -1.36
C LEU A 264 -17.07 4.23 -0.28
N THR A 265 -17.70 4.24 0.91
CA THR A 265 -17.29 5.10 2.02
C THR A 265 -15.85 4.78 2.43
N PRO A 266 -14.95 5.79 2.49
CA PRO A 266 -13.57 5.57 2.91
C PRO A 266 -13.51 5.09 4.37
N VAL A 267 -12.79 3.99 4.58
CA VAL A 267 -12.49 3.44 5.91
C VAL A 267 -10.99 3.27 6.08
N LEU A 268 -10.50 3.45 7.30
CA LEU A 268 -9.12 3.09 7.62
C LEU A 268 -9.02 1.57 7.72
N LEU A 269 -8.05 0.99 7.03
CA LEU A 269 -7.74 -0.44 7.10
C LEU A 269 -6.23 -0.62 7.11
N HIS A 270 -5.76 -1.59 7.90
CA HIS A 270 -4.39 -2.03 7.80
C HIS A 270 -4.21 -2.81 6.50
N SER A 271 -3.28 -2.37 5.65
CA SER A 271 -3.11 -2.99 4.34
C SER A 271 -2.49 -4.38 4.45
N ASP A 272 -1.37 -4.47 5.13
CA ASP A 272 -0.58 -5.69 5.16
C ASP A 272 -0.75 -6.45 6.49
N LEU A 273 -1.99 -6.76 6.85
CA LEU A 273 -2.26 -7.34 8.17
C LEU A 273 -2.04 -8.86 8.17
N HIS A 274 -0.86 -9.28 8.61
CA HIS A 274 -0.51 -10.68 8.84
C HIS A 274 0.25 -10.84 10.16
N HIS A 275 0.45 -12.09 10.60
CA HIS A 275 0.99 -12.41 11.91
C HIS A 275 2.37 -11.77 12.18
N TYR A 276 3.26 -11.67 11.19
CA TYR A 276 4.54 -10.96 11.37
C TYR A 276 4.41 -9.45 11.66
N ASN A 277 3.27 -8.83 11.35
CA ASN A 277 3.00 -7.41 11.64
C ASN A 277 2.22 -7.19 12.94
N ILE A 278 1.85 -8.27 13.65
CA ILE A 278 1.09 -8.21 14.91
C ILE A 278 1.96 -8.73 16.06
N PHE A 279 2.05 -7.92 17.10
CA PHE A 279 2.79 -8.23 18.32
C PHE A 279 1.84 -8.55 19.44
N VAL A 280 2.22 -9.55 20.23
CA VAL A 280 1.46 -10.00 21.39
C VAL A 280 2.22 -9.64 22.66
N ASP A 281 1.50 -9.31 23.73
CA ASP A 281 2.08 -9.05 25.04
C ASP A 281 2.71 -10.32 25.62
N LEU A 282 4.00 -10.26 26.00
CA LEU A 282 4.73 -11.40 26.56
C LEU A 282 4.19 -11.84 27.92
N SER A 283 3.65 -10.91 28.70
CA SER A 283 3.02 -11.19 29.99
C SER A 283 1.58 -11.70 29.83
N ASN A 284 0.96 -11.41 28.68
CA ASN A 284 -0.40 -11.84 28.37
C ASN A 284 -0.56 -12.11 26.87
N SER A 285 -0.33 -13.36 26.45
CA SER A 285 -0.39 -13.81 25.06
C SER A 285 -1.76 -13.73 24.38
N THR A 286 -2.75 -13.10 25.03
CA THR A 286 -4.10 -12.88 24.51
C THR A 286 -4.33 -11.44 24.06
N ARG A 287 -3.38 -10.54 24.33
CA ARG A 287 -3.49 -9.11 24.02
C ARG A 287 -2.49 -8.72 22.95
N ILE A 288 -2.98 -7.98 21.95
CA ILE A 288 -2.13 -7.33 20.96
C ILE A 288 -1.40 -6.16 21.66
N SER A 289 -0.07 -6.23 21.70
CA SER A 289 0.79 -5.21 22.28
C SER A 289 1.17 -4.12 21.27
N SER A 290 1.23 -4.47 19.98
CA SER A 290 1.51 -3.52 18.89
C SER A 290 1.10 -4.07 17.51
N ILE A 291 0.76 -3.19 16.58
CA ILE A 291 0.64 -3.48 15.13
C ILE A 291 1.57 -2.54 14.37
N ILE A 292 2.34 -3.06 13.42
CA ILE A 292 3.33 -2.30 12.62
C ILE A 292 3.00 -2.34 11.13
N ASN A 293 3.76 -1.60 10.32
CA ASN A 293 3.67 -1.55 8.86
C ASN A 293 2.43 -0.80 8.31
N TRP A 294 2.16 0.38 8.87
CA TRP A 294 1.06 1.27 8.46
C TRP A 294 1.40 2.15 7.25
N GLN A 295 2.36 1.74 6.42
CA GLN A 295 2.99 2.60 5.40
C GLN A 295 2.15 2.90 4.17
N THR A 296 1.13 2.10 3.87
CA THR A 296 0.26 2.29 2.70
C THR A 296 -1.15 1.79 2.93
N GLY A 297 -2.13 2.39 2.24
CA GLY A 297 -3.56 2.08 2.36
C GLY A 297 -3.99 0.73 1.78
N ALA A 298 -5.08 0.21 2.34
CA ALA A 298 -5.90 -0.94 1.99
C ALA A 298 -5.25 -2.00 1.07
N VAL A 299 -4.83 -3.10 1.70
CA VAL A 299 -4.57 -4.38 1.06
C VAL A 299 -5.49 -5.40 1.72
N GLN A 300 -5.99 -6.27 0.84
CA GLN A 300 -6.98 -7.29 1.08
C GLN A 300 -6.42 -8.38 2.01
N PRO A 301 -7.20 -8.92 2.97
CA PRO A 301 -6.90 -10.22 3.54
C PRO A 301 -7.04 -11.28 2.44
N ARG A 302 -5.92 -11.73 1.88
CA ARG A 302 -5.86 -12.85 0.94
C ARG A 302 -5.84 -14.15 1.72
N LEU A 303 -6.40 -15.21 1.14
CA LEU A 303 -6.21 -16.54 1.70
C LEU A 303 -4.74 -16.94 1.46
N PRO A 304 -4.07 -17.55 2.44
CA PRO A 304 -2.80 -18.22 2.18
C PRO A 304 -2.98 -19.19 1.01
N LYS A 305 -2.00 -19.25 0.09
CA LYS A 305 -2.07 -20.10 -1.11
C LYS A 305 -2.27 -21.59 -0.77
N ASP A 306 -1.91 -21.97 0.45
CA ASP A 306 -1.99 -23.29 1.07
C ASP A 306 -3.24 -23.49 1.95
N PHE A 307 -4.30 -22.70 1.78
CA PHE A 307 -5.47 -22.75 2.66
C PHE A 307 -6.11 -24.15 2.78
N GLU A 308 -6.17 -24.89 1.67
CA GLU A 308 -6.75 -26.24 1.66
C GLU A 308 -5.88 -27.27 2.38
N THR A 309 -4.58 -27.02 2.49
CA THR A 309 -3.60 -27.87 3.17
C THR A 309 -3.33 -27.44 4.62
N LEU A 310 -3.96 -26.36 5.09
CA LEU A 310 -3.86 -25.93 6.48
C LEU A 310 -4.41 -26.97 7.46
N SER A 311 -3.82 -27.02 8.65
CA SER A 311 -4.29 -27.87 9.74
C SER A 311 -5.76 -27.58 10.11
N PRO A 312 -6.51 -28.57 10.62
CA PRO A 312 -7.89 -28.38 11.08
C PRO A 312 -8.04 -27.23 12.09
N ALA A 313 -7.03 -27.04 12.95
CA ALA A 313 -6.97 -25.95 13.92
C ALA A 313 -6.90 -24.56 13.24
N ALA A 314 -6.04 -24.41 12.22
CA ALA A 314 -5.93 -23.16 11.46
C ALA A 314 -7.22 -22.87 10.65
N LYS A 315 -7.85 -23.89 10.07
CA LYS A 315 -9.16 -23.76 9.38
C LYS A 315 -10.26 -23.30 10.36
N LYS A 316 -10.31 -23.88 11.56
CA LYS A 316 -11.24 -23.49 12.64
C LYS A 316 -11.02 -22.04 13.08
N LEU A 317 -9.76 -21.63 13.24
CA LEU A 317 -9.37 -20.30 13.65
C LEU A 317 -9.82 -19.23 12.63
N LYS A 318 -9.62 -19.48 11.34
CA LYS A 318 -10.12 -18.61 10.26
C LYS A 318 -11.64 -18.53 10.21
N LYS A 319 -12.35 -19.66 10.41
CA LYS A 319 -13.81 -19.68 10.48
C LYS A 319 -14.31 -18.80 11.64
N PHE A 320 -13.65 -18.88 12.79
CA PHE A 320 -13.96 -18.03 13.93
C PHE A 320 -13.70 -16.55 13.66
N TYR A 321 -12.56 -16.19 13.05
CA TYR A 321 -12.31 -14.81 12.60
C TYR A 321 -13.43 -14.31 11.68
N LYS A 322 -13.80 -15.07 10.64
CA LYS A 322 -14.90 -14.70 9.74
C LYS A 322 -16.22 -14.45 10.48
N LEU A 323 -16.57 -15.33 11.43
CA LEU A 323 -17.81 -15.20 12.23
C LEU A 323 -17.75 -13.98 13.16
N ALA A 324 -16.61 -13.78 13.84
CA ALA A 324 -16.40 -12.64 14.72
C ALA A 324 -16.45 -11.31 13.94
N SER A 325 -15.76 -11.22 12.80
CA SER A 325 -15.80 -10.03 11.93
C SER A 325 -17.21 -9.77 11.39
N ARG A 326 -17.98 -10.79 10.98
CA ARG A 326 -19.39 -10.61 10.57
C ARG A 326 -20.25 -10.07 11.71
N LYS A 327 -20.01 -10.52 12.94
CA LYS A 327 -20.77 -10.09 14.12
C LYS A 327 -20.42 -8.67 14.56
N VAL A 328 -19.13 -8.32 14.56
CA VAL A 328 -18.62 -7.05 15.12
C VAL A 328 -18.53 -5.95 14.07
N ASN A 329 -18.19 -6.30 12.83
CA ASN A 329 -17.97 -5.40 11.69
C ASN A 329 -18.86 -5.79 10.48
N PRO A 330 -20.20 -5.89 10.64
CA PRO A 330 -21.08 -6.41 9.59
C PRO A 330 -21.02 -5.59 8.31
N ALA A 331 -20.94 -4.25 8.39
CA ALA A 331 -20.86 -3.38 7.22
C ALA A 331 -19.56 -3.56 6.44
N LEU A 332 -18.43 -3.74 7.13
CA LEU A 332 -17.15 -4.02 6.48
C LEU A 332 -17.21 -5.36 5.74
N VAL A 333 -17.75 -6.40 6.39
CA VAL A 333 -17.82 -7.73 5.76
C VAL A 333 -18.82 -7.74 4.60
N ASP A 334 -19.96 -7.06 4.71
CA ASP A 334 -20.92 -6.91 3.61
C ASP A 334 -20.30 -6.16 2.42
N ALA A 335 -19.60 -5.05 2.68
CA ALA A 335 -18.87 -4.33 1.64
C ALA A 335 -17.81 -5.23 0.98
N MET A 336 -17.03 -5.97 1.77
CA MET A 336 -16.01 -6.90 1.24
C MET A 336 -16.62 -8.06 0.45
N ASP A 337 -17.78 -8.59 0.87
CA ASP A 337 -18.48 -9.66 0.17
C ASP A 337 -19.02 -9.15 -1.18
N ARG A 338 -19.60 -7.94 -1.21
CA ARG A 338 -20.04 -7.27 -2.44
C ARG A 338 -18.87 -6.97 -3.38
N ILE A 339 -17.75 -6.48 -2.84
CA ILE A 339 -16.49 -6.26 -3.57
C ILE A 339 -15.77 -7.59 -3.90
N ARG A 340 -16.37 -8.76 -3.63
CA ARG A 340 -15.81 -10.07 -4.03
C ARG A 340 -16.82 -10.94 -4.77
N ASP A 341 -17.96 -10.40 -5.18
CA ASP A 341 -18.89 -11.15 -6.02
C ASP A 341 -18.31 -11.27 -7.44
N ASN A 342 -17.57 -12.36 -7.68
CA ASN A 342 -17.03 -12.69 -9.00
C ASN A 342 -18.14 -12.86 -10.07
N SER A 343 -19.40 -13.02 -9.68
CA SER A 343 -20.52 -13.09 -10.61
C SER A 343 -20.98 -11.71 -11.09
N ASP A 344 -20.64 -10.65 -10.34
CA ASP A 344 -20.89 -9.26 -10.66
C ASP A 344 -19.65 -8.61 -11.32
N PRO A 345 -19.74 -8.18 -12.60
CA PRO A 345 -18.62 -7.55 -13.29
C PRO A 345 -18.20 -6.21 -12.67
N THR A 346 -19.04 -5.58 -11.85
CA THR A 346 -18.79 -4.25 -11.27
C THR A 346 -17.81 -4.26 -10.10
N THR A 347 -17.56 -5.45 -9.55
CA THR A 347 -16.75 -5.72 -8.37
C THR A 347 -15.30 -5.27 -8.48
N PHE A 348 -14.71 -5.32 -9.68
CA PHE A 348 -13.29 -5.02 -9.92
C PHE A 348 -13.06 -3.81 -10.84
N ILE A 349 -14.07 -2.95 -11.05
CA ILE A 349 -14.01 -1.83 -12.00
C ILE A 349 -12.70 -1.03 -11.88
N PHE A 350 -12.39 -0.50 -10.70
CA PHE A 350 -11.20 0.34 -10.53
C PHE A 350 -9.89 -0.44 -10.64
N HIS A 351 -9.89 -1.76 -10.41
CA HIS A 351 -8.71 -2.59 -10.60
C HIS A 351 -8.50 -2.85 -12.10
N ILE A 352 -9.54 -3.34 -12.79
CA ILE A 352 -9.53 -3.62 -14.22
C ILE A 352 -9.18 -2.37 -15.02
N VAL A 353 -9.84 -1.24 -14.74
CA VAL A 353 -9.61 -0.01 -15.50
C VAL A 353 -8.19 0.52 -15.23
N GLY A 354 -7.69 0.45 -14.00
CA GLY A 354 -6.31 0.84 -13.69
C GLY A 354 -5.23 -0.10 -14.26
N ARG A 355 -5.56 -1.38 -14.45
CA ARG A 355 -4.67 -2.34 -15.13
C ARG A 355 -4.71 -2.17 -16.64
N SER A 356 -5.85 -1.78 -17.21
CA SER A 356 -5.98 -1.56 -18.65
C SER A 356 -5.14 -0.40 -19.20
N SER A 357 -4.62 0.49 -18.36
CA SER A 357 -3.60 1.46 -18.78
C SER A 357 -2.20 0.88 -18.88
N GLU A 358 -1.91 -0.22 -18.19
CA GLU A 358 -0.62 -0.94 -18.21
C GLU A 358 -0.68 -2.09 -19.23
N ASP A 359 -1.76 -2.88 -19.20
CA ASP A 359 -1.97 -4.11 -19.97
C ASP A 359 -2.71 -3.87 -21.30
N GLY A 360 -3.05 -2.62 -21.60
CA GLY A 360 -3.84 -2.19 -22.77
C GLY A 360 -5.36 -2.37 -22.65
N PRO A 361 -6.14 -2.06 -23.70
CA PRO A 361 -7.58 -1.82 -23.60
C PRO A 361 -8.43 -3.08 -23.35
N MET A 362 -7.87 -4.28 -23.54
CA MET A 362 -8.62 -5.53 -23.58
C MET A 362 -9.40 -5.85 -22.29
N PRO A 363 -8.81 -5.71 -21.08
CA PRO A 363 -9.55 -5.91 -19.83
C PRO A 363 -10.74 -4.96 -19.68
N LEU A 364 -10.64 -3.73 -20.20
CA LEU A 364 -11.73 -2.76 -20.16
C LEU A 364 -12.84 -3.14 -21.15
N LYS A 365 -12.49 -3.58 -22.37
CA LYS A 365 -13.45 -4.07 -23.37
C LYS A 365 -14.27 -5.24 -22.83
N GLU A 366 -13.63 -6.23 -22.21
CA GLU A 366 -14.31 -7.39 -21.61
C GLU A 366 -15.27 -6.96 -20.48
N LEU A 367 -14.83 -6.05 -19.61
CA LEU A 367 -15.70 -5.49 -18.56
C LEU A 367 -16.96 -4.85 -19.17
N LEU A 368 -16.82 -4.06 -20.23
CA LEU A 368 -17.96 -3.40 -20.91
C LEU A 368 -18.90 -4.40 -21.55
N ILE A 369 -18.38 -5.46 -22.18
CA ILE A 369 -19.20 -6.53 -22.75
C ILE A 369 -19.97 -7.26 -21.65
N GLN A 370 -19.35 -7.53 -20.49
CA GLN A 370 -20.07 -8.12 -19.37
C GLN A 370 -21.14 -7.20 -18.79
N VAL A 371 -20.87 -5.90 -18.68
CA VAL A 371 -21.86 -4.89 -18.27
C VAL A 371 -23.04 -4.87 -19.24
N PHE A 372 -22.78 -4.90 -20.55
CA PHE A 372 -23.81 -4.96 -21.59
C PHE A 372 -24.65 -6.24 -21.47
N LYS A 373 -24.01 -7.43 -21.42
CA LYS A 373 -24.71 -8.72 -21.33
C LYS A 373 -25.51 -8.90 -20.05
N LYS A 374 -25.05 -8.32 -18.93
CA LYS A 374 -25.67 -8.45 -17.62
C LYS A 374 -26.46 -7.20 -17.22
N TRP A 375 -26.76 -6.30 -18.16
CA TRP A 375 -27.38 -5.00 -17.88
C TRP A 375 -28.67 -5.12 -17.06
N ASP A 376 -29.55 -6.05 -17.43
CA ASP A 376 -30.82 -6.28 -16.72
C ASP A 376 -30.61 -6.69 -15.26
N ARG A 377 -29.58 -7.50 -15.00
CA ARG A 377 -29.20 -7.92 -13.65
C ARG A 377 -28.60 -6.76 -12.85
N ILE A 378 -27.73 -5.96 -13.47
CA ILE A 378 -27.07 -4.81 -12.83
C ILE A 378 -28.11 -3.76 -12.42
N ARG A 379 -29.11 -3.50 -13.28
CA ARG A 379 -30.16 -2.51 -13.02
C ARG A 379 -31.33 -3.05 -12.19
N GLY A 380 -31.47 -4.37 -12.09
CA GLY A 380 -32.58 -5.02 -11.42
C GLY A 380 -33.93 -4.48 -11.92
N HIS A 381 -34.86 -4.17 -11.01
CA HIS A 381 -36.18 -3.62 -11.35
C HIS A 381 -36.16 -2.28 -12.12
N ARG A 382 -35.01 -1.60 -12.22
CA ARG A 382 -34.85 -0.34 -12.99
C ARG A 382 -34.44 -0.58 -14.45
N ALA A 383 -34.24 -1.82 -14.87
CA ALA A 383 -33.86 -2.18 -16.24
C ALA A 383 -34.99 -1.90 -17.26
N ALA A 384 -36.24 -2.13 -16.85
CA ALA A 384 -37.42 -2.02 -17.72
C ALA A 384 -37.66 -0.61 -18.29
N THR A 385 -37.04 0.43 -17.72
CA THR A 385 -37.23 1.83 -18.11
C THR A 385 -36.05 2.41 -18.91
N GLN A 386 -34.92 1.72 -19.03
CA GLN A 386 -33.75 2.28 -19.71
C GLN A 386 -32.85 1.18 -20.33
N PRO A 387 -32.72 1.12 -21.66
CA PRO A 387 -31.81 0.19 -22.31
C PRO A 387 -30.35 0.49 -21.95
N CYS A 388 -29.46 -0.48 -22.13
CA CYS A 388 -28.03 -0.29 -21.90
C CYS A 388 -27.52 0.87 -22.78
N PRO A 389 -26.79 1.86 -22.23
CA PRO A 389 -26.34 3.02 -23.00
C PRO A 389 -25.15 2.68 -23.91
N ILE A 390 -24.64 1.45 -23.83
CA ILE A 390 -23.61 0.91 -24.71
C ILE A 390 -24.18 -0.33 -25.42
N SER A 391 -23.66 -0.62 -26.60
CA SER A 391 -24.10 -1.76 -27.40
C SER A 391 -22.90 -2.42 -28.05
N PHE A 392 -22.95 -3.74 -28.15
CA PHE A 392 -22.01 -4.54 -28.93
C PHE A 392 -22.78 -5.43 -29.89
N SER A 393 -22.33 -5.50 -31.13
CA SER A 393 -22.80 -6.48 -32.10
C SER A 393 -22.37 -7.90 -31.71
N TRP A 394 -23.06 -8.89 -32.26
CA TRP A 394 -22.72 -10.29 -32.01
C TRP A 394 -21.30 -10.63 -32.51
N THR A 395 -20.90 -10.06 -33.64
CA THR A 395 -19.55 -10.21 -34.20
C THR A 395 -18.48 -9.61 -33.29
N GLU A 396 -18.67 -8.38 -32.79
CA GLU A 396 -17.72 -7.76 -31.85
C GLU A 396 -17.57 -8.55 -30.55
N ILE A 397 -18.67 -9.14 -30.06
CA ILE A 397 -18.65 -9.98 -28.87
C ILE A 397 -17.84 -11.25 -29.11
N GLU A 398 -18.02 -11.89 -30.26
CA GLU A 398 -17.37 -13.15 -30.57
C GLU A 398 -15.87 -12.96 -30.89
N GLU A 399 -15.53 -11.91 -31.64
CA GLU A 399 -14.14 -11.49 -31.86
C GLU A 399 -13.45 -11.15 -30.54
N SER A 400 -14.14 -10.43 -29.64
CA SER A 400 -13.59 -10.12 -28.32
C SER A 400 -13.34 -11.38 -27.49
N ARG A 401 -14.21 -12.40 -27.57
CA ARG A 401 -14.00 -13.67 -26.86
C ARG A 401 -12.74 -14.38 -27.35
N GLN A 402 -12.56 -14.46 -28.67
CA GLN A 402 -11.37 -15.09 -29.26
C GLN A 402 -10.09 -14.33 -28.86
N GLN A 403 -10.13 -12.99 -28.88
CA GLN A 403 -9.02 -12.15 -28.43
C GLN A 403 -8.72 -12.32 -26.92
N VAL A 404 -9.73 -12.32 -26.05
CA VAL A 404 -9.54 -12.53 -24.60
C VAL A 404 -9.00 -13.93 -24.33
N GLU A 405 -9.51 -14.96 -24.99
CA GLU A 405 -9.07 -16.34 -24.79
C GLU A 405 -7.61 -16.52 -25.22
N ALA A 406 -7.24 -15.99 -26.39
CA ALA A 406 -5.85 -16.00 -26.86
C ALA A 406 -4.93 -15.21 -25.92
N TRP A 407 -5.35 -14.02 -25.49
CA TRP A 407 -4.59 -13.19 -24.56
C TRP A 407 -4.46 -13.85 -23.19
N ALA A 408 -5.53 -14.43 -22.65
CA ALA A 408 -5.52 -15.08 -21.33
C ALA A 408 -4.66 -16.35 -21.32
N ALA A 409 -4.64 -17.11 -22.42
CA ALA A 409 -3.74 -18.23 -22.60
C ALA A 409 -2.28 -17.76 -22.61
N ALA A 410 -1.93 -16.80 -23.47
CA ALA A 410 -0.58 -16.25 -23.57
C ALA A 410 -0.11 -15.60 -22.26
N PHE A 411 -0.95 -14.79 -21.62
CA PHE A 411 -0.66 -14.16 -20.34
C PHE A 411 -0.54 -15.18 -19.21
N GLY A 412 -1.38 -16.21 -19.20
CA GLY A 412 -1.32 -17.31 -18.23
C GLY A 412 0.00 -18.08 -18.30
N GLU A 413 0.46 -18.38 -19.51
CA GLU A 413 1.77 -19.01 -19.74
C GLU A 413 2.91 -18.08 -19.31
N PHE A 414 2.85 -16.80 -19.69
CA PHE A 414 3.83 -15.80 -19.29
C PHE A 414 3.92 -15.67 -17.76
N ASP A 415 2.78 -15.50 -17.07
CA ASP A 415 2.76 -15.30 -15.63
C ASP A 415 3.15 -16.55 -14.86
N ALA A 416 2.76 -17.75 -15.32
CA ALA A 416 3.18 -19.01 -14.73
C ALA A 416 4.70 -19.20 -14.82
N LEU A 417 5.27 -18.96 -16.00
CA LEU A 417 6.71 -19.03 -16.21
C LEU A 417 7.43 -17.97 -15.37
N ARG A 418 6.97 -16.72 -15.39
CA ARG A 418 7.51 -15.63 -14.56
C ARG A 418 7.54 -16.02 -13.08
N ALA A 419 6.44 -16.57 -12.55
CA ALA A 419 6.31 -16.92 -11.14
C ALA A 419 7.22 -18.07 -10.69
N GLU A 420 7.72 -18.90 -11.61
CA GLU A 420 8.59 -20.04 -11.29
C GLU A 420 10.01 -19.60 -10.86
N PHE A 421 10.50 -18.47 -11.38
CA PHE A 421 11.88 -18.01 -11.12
C PHE A 421 12.01 -16.51 -10.80
N LEU A 422 10.95 -15.71 -10.92
CA LEU A 422 10.93 -14.32 -10.45
C LEU A 422 9.83 -14.14 -9.41
N GLY A 423 10.22 -13.60 -8.25
CA GLY A 423 9.27 -12.90 -7.39
C GLY A 423 8.66 -11.69 -8.09
N ASP A 424 7.61 -11.09 -7.52
CA ASP A 424 6.87 -9.99 -8.14
C ASP A 424 7.73 -8.78 -8.54
N ASP A 425 8.89 -8.58 -7.91
CA ASP A 425 9.83 -7.50 -8.17
C ASP A 425 11.23 -7.99 -8.61
N GLY A 426 11.40 -9.29 -8.87
CA GLY A 426 12.67 -9.91 -9.24
C GLY A 426 13.71 -9.97 -8.12
N TRP A 427 13.30 -9.76 -6.85
CA TRP A 427 14.18 -9.85 -5.69
C TRP A 427 14.46 -11.31 -5.31
N VAL A 428 15.71 -11.61 -4.96
CA VAL A 428 16.17 -12.93 -4.50
C VAL A 428 17.13 -12.78 -3.32
N SER A 429 17.13 -13.76 -2.40
CA SER A 429 18.12 -13.83 -1.33
C SER A 429 19.51 -14.09 -1.89
N HIS A 430 20.58 -13.79 -1.13
CA HIS A 430 21.93 -14.12 -1.58
C HIS A 430 22.13 -15.64 -1.70
N ASP A 431 21.51 -16.42 -0.81
CA ASP A 431 21.67 -17.86 -0.74
C ASP A 431 21.03 -18.55 -1.97
N ASP A 432 19.93 -17.99 -2.49
CA ASP A 432 19.21 -18.55 -3.63
C ASP A 432 19.64 -17.95 -4.98
N TYR A 433 20.58 -16.98 -4.98
CA TYR A 433 20.91 -16.18 -6.16
C TYR A 433 21.44 -17.00 -7.34
N GLU A 434 22.39 -17.90 -7.09
CA GLU A 434 23.00 -18.71 -8.15
C GLU A 434 21.97 -19.61 -8.83
N GLU A 435 21.10 -20.24 -8.03
CA GLU A 435 20.03 -21.10 -8.54
C GLU A 435 19.00 -20.29 -9.33
N ALA A 436 18.52 -19.17 -8.77
CA ALA A 436 17.55 -18.31 -9.43
C ALA A 436 18.09 -17.73 -10.74
N MET A 437 19.37 -17.35 -10.77
CA MET A 437 20.02 -16.82 -11.96
C MET A 437 20.22 -17.89 -13.03
N SER A 438 20.56 -19.13 -12.64
CA SER A 438 20.59 -20.26 -13.58
C SER A 438 19.22 -20.51 -14.24
N ARG A 439 18.14 -20.41 -13.46
CA ARG A 439 16.77 -20.57 -13.98
C ARG A 439 16.35 -19.40 -14.87
N TRP A 440 16.69 -18.17 -14.48
CA TRP A 440 16.44 -16.97 -15.28
C TRP A 440 17.11 -17.05 -16.65
N GLU A 441 18.41 -17.34 -16.71
CA GLU A 441 19.15 -17.42 -17.98
C GLU A 441 18.61 -18.50 -18.92
N LYS A 442 18.14 -19.63 -18.38
CA LYS A 442 17.52 -20.70 -19.18
C LYS A 442 16.19 -20.30 -19.80
N ASN A 443 15.42 -19.45 -19.12
CA ASN A 443 14.03 -19.16 -19.48
C ASN A 443 13.80 -17.75 -20.02
N LYS A 444 14.79 -16.84 -19.93
CA LYS A 444 14.65 -15.43 -20.31
C LYS A 444 14.19 -15.25 -21.75
N ALA A 445 14.77 -15.97 -22.71
CA ALA A 445 14.38 -15.86 -24.12
C ALA A 445 12.92 -16.32 -24.36
N ILE A 446 12.47 -17.36 -23.65
CA ILE A 446 11.09 -17.83 -23.71
C ILE A 446 10.15 -16.79 -23.09
N LEU A 447 10.55 -16.22 -21.96
CA LEU A 447 9.78 -15.18 -21.27
C LEU A 447 9.65 -13.90 -22.11
N GLU A 448 10.71 -13.48 -22.82
CA GLU A 448 10.68 -12.35 -23.76
C GLU A 448 9.75 -12.64 -24.94
N SER A 449 9.82 -13.83 -25.54
CA SER A 449 8.92 -14.26 -26.62
C SER A 449 7.46 -14.27 -26.18
N LEU A 450 7.15 -14.84 -25.00
CA LEU A 450 5.80 -14.84 -24.44
C LEU A 450 5.30 -13.41 -24.15
N ARG A 451 6.20 -12.51 -23.71
CA ARG A 451 5.86 -11.10 -23.50
C ARG A 451 5.50 -10.41 -24.81
N GLU A 452 6.29 -10.60 -25.86
CA GLU A 452 5.98 -10.07 -27.20
C GLU A 452 4.66 -10.64 -27.74
N GLN A 453 4.39 -11.92 -27.52
CA GLN A 453 3.11 -12.53 -27.88
C GLN A 453 1.94 -11.89 -27.13
N VAL A 454 2.08 -11.63 -25.82
CA VAL A 454 1.06 -10.90 -25.04
C VAL A 454 0.87 -9.48 -25.58
N GLU A 455 1.95 -8.77 -25.89
CA GLU A 455 1.91 -7.39 -26.40
C GLU A 455 1.32 -7.27 -27.81
N THR A 456 1.49 -8.28 -28.67
CA THR A 456 0.91 -8.31 -30.04
C THR A 456 -0.58 -8.64 -30.07
N LEU A 457 -1.13 -9.19 -28.96
CA LEU A 457 -2.55 -9.52 -28.81
C LEU A 457 -3.38 -8.38 -28.21
N VAL A 458 -2.74 -7.25 -27.89
CA VAL A 458 -3.31 -6.05 -27.24
C VAL A 458 -3.32 -4.89 -28.23
#